data_AF-A0AAW2C809-F1
#
_entry.id   AF-A0AAW2C809-F1
#
_cell.length_a   1.000
_cell.length_b   1.000
_cell.length_c   1.000
_cell.angle_alpha   90.00
_cell.angle_beta   90.00
_cell.angle_gamma   90.00
#
_symmetry.space_group_name_H-M   'P 1'
#
loop_
_entity.id
_entity.type
_entity.pdbx_description
1 polymer ?
#
loop_
_entity_poly.entity_id
_entity_poly.type
_entity_poly.pdbx_seq_one_letter_code
_entity_poly.pdbx_strand_id
1 'polypeptide(L)'
;MKEEERRRIAAMDAFHIAEKSNKELKNKLQEEEKERKSATTVLHTVEKQAEGQRVLLRNAEDQLAASKEQIVALKKKFKEVMIAKVLAEKEKEEAEKAKEEAEQHGYDVGVVETEEALRAEVPAVCRTYYALVWDEAFNQVGVEPSSMLWKAKSVYYPSAIRPSSSSSSKADLAEGAVKSGDTNKETSQDASLPLVAPKEAPQNVELVLATFLVPPKDDPKGKAQMSTTASTTQPPKNPKDNKLVIKMK
;
A
#
# COMPACT_ATOMS: atom_id res chain seq x y z
N MET A 1 90.50 -78.01 -0.38
CA MET A 1 89.15 -78.59 -0.28
C MET A 1 88.28 -77.90 0.78
N LYS A 2 88.73 -77.71 2.03
CA LYS A 2 87.94 -77.07 3.11
C LYS A 2 87.51 -75.60 2.88
N GLU A 3 88.35 -74.78 2.23
CA GLU A 3 88.05 -73.36 1.95
C GLU A 3 86.85 -73.19 1.00
N GLU A 4 86.81 -74.01 -0.05
CA GLU A 4 85.78 -73.99 -1.09
C GLU A 4 84.41 -74.40 -0.54
N GLU A 5 84.37 -75.39 0.33
CA GLU A 5 83.15 -75.85 0.97
C GLU A 5 82.54 -74.78 1.89
N ARG A 6 83.38 -74.04 2.63
CA ARG A 6 82.93 -72.88 3.41
C ARG A 6 82.31 -71.78 2.55
N ARG A 7 82.88 -71.50 1.37
CA ARG A 7 82.30 -70.51 0.43
C ARG A 7 80.94 -70.94 -0.09
N ARG A 8 80.77 -72.24 -0.40
CA ARG A 8 79.48 -72.77 -0.87
C ARG A 8 78.39 -72.66 0.20
N ILE A 9 78.72 -72.97 1.45
CA ILE A 9 77.79 -72.80 2.58
C ILE A 9 77.40 -71.33 2.72
N ALA A 10 78.37 -70.40 2.74
CA ALA A 10 78.10 -68.97 2.83
C ALA A 10 77.25 -68.45 1.66
N ALA A 11 77.48 -68.94 0.43
CA ALA A 11 76.69 -68.59 -0.74
C ALA A 11 75.25 -69.11 -0.65
N MET A 12 75.05 -70.33 -0.12
CA MET A 12 73.72 -70.91 0.09
C MET A 12 72.92 -70.11 1.13
N ASP A 13 73.55 -69.74 2.24
CA ASP A 13 72.92 -68.92 3.28
C ASP A 13 72.53 -67.54 2.75
N ALA A 14 73.43 -66.89 1.99
CA ALA A 14 73.15 -65.61 1.34
C ALA A 14 71.97 -65.71 0.36
N PHE A 15 71.90 -66.80 -0.42
CA PHE A 15 70.79 -67.05 -1.33
C PHE A 15 69.48 -67.23 -0.57
N HIS A 16 69.47 -67.99 0.52
CA HIS A 16 68.27 -68.21 1.32
C HIS A 16 67.78 -66.92 2.00
N ILE A 17 68.70 -66.06 2.46
CA ILE A 17 68.38 -64.73 2.97
C ILE A 17 67.73 -63.87 1.88
N ALA A 18 68.31 -63.86 0.66
CA ALA A 18 67.78 -63.11 -0.47
C ALA A 18 66.40 -63.61 -0.90
N GLU A 19 66.16 -64.92 -0.92
CA GLU A 19 64.86 -65.53 -1.24
C GLU A 19 63.78 -65.10 -0.23
N LYS A 20 64.10 -65.13 1.07
CA LYS A 20 63.17 -64.68 2.12
C LYS A 20 62.84 -63.19 1.99
N SER A 21 63.84 -62.35 1.72
CA SER A 21 63.65 -60.92 1.49
C SER A 21 62.80 -60.64 0.24
N ASN A 22 63.03 -61.38 -0.84
CA ASN A 22 62.24 -61.25 -2.07
C ASN A 22 60.76 -61.58 -1.84
N LYS A 23 60.49 -62.65 -1.08
CA LYS A 23 59.13 -63.02 -0.69
C LYS A 23 58.45 -61.93 0.16
N GLU A 24 59.17 -61.34 1.09
CA GLU A 24 58.66 -60.22 1.90
C GLU A 24 58.36 -58.98 1.05
N LEU A 25 59.26 -58.59 0.16
CA LEU A 25 59.07 -57.47 -0.76
C LEU A 25 57.86 -57.67 -1.67
N LYS A 26 57.65 -58.90 -2.17
CA LYS A 26 56.48 -59.24 -2.99
C LYS A 26 55.17 -59.06 -2.23
N ASN A 27 55.13 -59.46 -0.96
CA ASN A 27 53.94 -59.27 -0.12
C ASN A 27 53.67 -57.78 0.15
N LYS A 28 54.71 -57.01 0.49
CA LYS A 28 54.62 -55.55 0.70
C LYS A 28 54.10 -54.83 -0.54
N LEU A 29 54.62 -55.20 -1.71
CA LEU A 29 54.16 -54.64 -2.98
C LEU A 29 52.67 -54.92 -3.24
N GLN A 30 52.20 -56.13 -2.94
CA GLN A 30 50.78 -56.48 -3.09
C GLN A 30 49.87 -55.74 -2.10
N GLU A 31 50.35 -55.50 -0.88
CA GLU A 31 49.64 -54.71 0.12
C GLU A 31 49.52 -53.24 -0.31
N GLU A 32 50.63 -52.63 -0.70
CA GLU A 32 50.67 -51.26 -1.21
C GLU A 32 49.78 -51.10 -2.46
N GLU A 33 49.74 -52.08 -3.36
CA GLU A 33 48.87 -52.03 -4.54
C GLU A 33 47.38 -52.04 -4.16
N LYS A 34 46.99 -52.80 -3.11
CA LYS A 34 45.62 -52.80 -2.59
C LYS A 34 45.28 -51.48 -1.92
N GLU A 35 46.19 -50.92 -1.13
CA GLU A 35 46.03 -49.61 -0.51
C GLU A 35 45.90 -48.52 -1.57
N ARG A 36 46.74 -48.54 -2.61
CA ARG A 36 46.64 -47.60 -3.74
C ARG A 36 45.28 -47.70 -4.43
N LYS A 37 44.77 -48.91 -4.69
CA LYS A 37 43.43 -49.10 -5.26
C LYS A 37 42.34 -48.53 -4.34
N SER A 38 42.43 -48.75 -3.04
CA SER A 38 41.53 -48.15 -2.04
C SER A 38 41.61 -46.62 -2.02
N ALA A 39 42.81 -46.05 -2.03
CA ALA A 39 43.01 -44.60 -2.08
C ALA A 39 42.42 -43.98 -3.35
N THR A 40 42.56 -44.64 -4.51
CA THR A 40 41.97 -44.16 -5.76
C THR A 40 40.44 -44.13 -5.75
N THR A 41 39.77 -45.11 -5.12
CA THR A 41 38.30 -45.11 -5.03
C THR A 41 37.79 -44.03 -4.07
N VAL A 42 38.50 -43.80 -2.97
CA VAL A 42 38.21 -42.70 -2.04
C VAL A 42 38.38 -41.35 -2.74
N LEU A 43 39.50 -41.13 -3.45
CA LEU A 43 39.76 -39.89 -4.17
C LEU A 43 38.67 -39.57 -5.19
N HIS A 44 38.29 -40.55 -6.00
CA HIS A 44 37.22 -40.38 -6.99
C HIS A 44 35.86 -40.07 -6.36
N THR A 45 35.58 -40.60 -5.16
CA THR A 45 34.35 -40.27 -4.42
C THR A 45 34.37 -38.84 -3.90
N VAL A 46 35.50 -38.38 -3.36
CA VAL A 46 35.68 -37.00 -2.91
C VAL A 46 35.60 -36.01 -4.07
N GLU A 47 36.17 -36.35 -5.23
CA GLU A 47 36.09 -35.54 -6.45
C GLU A 47 34.63 -35.34 -6.89
N LYS A 48 33.83 -36.41 -6.93
CA LYS A 48 32.39 -36.32 -7.24
C LYS A 48 31.63 -35.45 -6.25
N GLN A 49 31.94 -35.55 -4.96
CA GLN A 49 31.32 -34.71 -3.94
C GLN A 49 31.71 -33.23 -4.11
N ALA A 50 32.98 -32.94 -4.38
CA ALA A 50 33.47 -31.59 -4.60
C ALA A 50 32.80 -30.95 -5.82
N GLU A 51 32.63 -31.71 -6.91
CA GLU A 51 31.92 -31.23 -8.10
C GLU A 51 30.44 -30.96 -7.82
N GLY A 52 29.77 -31.84 -7.05
CA GLY A 52 28.40 -31.59 -6.59
C GLY A 52 28.27 -30.29 -5.78
N GLN A 53 29.20 -30.03 -4.86
CA GLN A 53 29.22 -28.79 -4.08
C GLN A 53 29.48 -27.55 -4.94
N ARG A 54 30.34 -27.63 -5.96
CA ARG A 54 30.58 -26.53 -6.91
C ARG A 54 29.33 -26.14 -7.68
N VAL A 55 28.56 -27.13 -8.15
CA VAL A 55 27.30 -26.88 -8.86
C VAL A 55 26.30 -26.18 -7.93
N LEU A 56 26.17 -26.65 -6.69
CA LEU A 56 25.29 -26.02 -5.70
C LEU A 56 25.71 -24.57 -5.39
N LEU A 57 27.01 -24.31 -5.27
CA LEU A 57 27.54 -22.96 -5.02
C LEU A 57 27.19 -22.01 -6.18
N ARG A 58 27.41 -22.43 -7.43
CA ARG A 58 27.06 -21.60 -8.60
C ARG A 58 25.57 -21.29 -8.66
N ASN A 59 24.71 -22.27 -8.40
CA ASN A 59 23.25 -22.04 -8.33
C ASN A 59 22.88 -21.05 -7.21
N ALA A 60 23.52 -21.12 -6.05
CA ALA A 60 23.28 -20.16 -4.97
C ALA A 60 23.77 -18.74 -5.34
N GLU A 61 24.88 -18.62 -6.06
CA GLU A 61 25.40 -17.35 -6.58
C GLU A 61 24.43 -16.73 -7.60
N ASP A 62 23.89 -17.53 -8.53
CA ASP A 62 22.90 -17.09 -9.52
C ASP A 62 21.61 -16.61 -8.84
N GLN A 63 21.11 -17.34 -7.84
CA GLN A 63 19.94 -16.92 -7.05
C GLN A 63 20.21 -15.63 -6.27
N LEU A 64 21.40 -15.48 -5.70
CA LEU A 64 21.80 -14.27 -5.00
C LEU A 64 21.87 -13.06 -5.97
N ALA A 65 22.38 -13.25 -7.18
CA ALA A 65 22.42 -12.22 -8.21
C ALA A 65 20.99 -11.79 -8.61
N ALA A 66 20.12 -12.74 -8.91
CA ALA A 66 18.72 -12.47 -9.25
C ALA A 66 17.97 -11.74 -8.11
N SER A 67 18.18 -12.15 -6.86
CA SER A 67 17.58 -11.49 -5.69
C SER A 67 18.06 -10.04 -5.53
N LYS A 68 19.35 -9.77 -5.73
CA LYS A 68 19.90 -8.41 -5.70
C LYS A 68 19.26 -7.52 -6.77
N GLU A 69 19.07 -8.02 -7.98
CA GLU A 69 18.39 -7.29 -9.06
C GLU A 69 16.93 -6.96 -8.69
N GLN A 70 16.21 -7.93 -8.13
CA GLN A 70 14.83 -7.71 -7.66
C GLN A 70 14.76 -6.64 -6.57
N ILE A 71 15.69 -6.62 -5.62
CA ILE A 71 15.76 -5.59 -4.56
C ILE A 71 15.98 -4.20 -5.17
N VAL A 72 16.86 -4.08 -6.17
CA VAL A 72 17.11 -2.80 -6.86
C VAL A 72 15.85 -2.34 -7.60
N ALA A 73 15.18 -3.24 -8.32
CA ALA A 73 13.94 -2.94 -9.03
C ALA A 73 12.81 -2.52 -8.06
N LEU A 74 12.65 -3.21 -6.94
CA LEU A 74 11.65 -2.88 -5.93
C LEU A 74 11.94 -1.53 -5.26
N LYS A 75 13.21 -1.25 -4.95
CA LYS A 75 13.64 0.04 -4.41
C LYS A 75 13.32 1.20 -5.36
N LYS A 76 13.46 0.99 -6.67
CA LYS A 76 13.05 1.97 -7.69
C LYS A 76 11.54 2.23 -7.64
N LYS A 77 10.72 1.18 -7.70
CA LYS A 77 9.25 1.29 -7.63
C LYS A 77 8.78 1.99 -6.35
N PHE A 78 9.41 1.72 -5.22
CA PHE A 78 9.07 2.38 -3.96
C PHE A 78 9.29 3.89 -4.00
N LYS A 79 10.36 4.36 -4.67
CA LYS A 79 10.59 5.80 -4.87
C LYS A 79 9.50 6.42 -5.75
N GLU A 80 9.10 5.75 -6.83
CA GLU A 80 8.04 6.23 -7.72
C GLU A 80 6.70 6.33 -6.98
N VAL A 81 6.35 5.33 -6.17
CA VAL A 81 5.14 5.34 -5.33
C VAL A 81 5.19 6.46 -4.29
N MET A 82 6.35 6.69 -3.66
CA MET A 82 6.51 7.79 -2.71
C MET A 82 6.30 9.15 -3.36
N ILE A 83 6.81 9.36 -4.58
CA ILE A 83 6.60 10.61 -5.34
C ILE A 83 5.12 10.76 -5.70
N ALA A 84 4.48 9.71 -6.22
CA ALA A 84 3.06 9.73 -6.58
C ALA A 84 2.17 10.03 -5.37
N LYS A 85 2.50 9.49 -4.19
CA LYS A 85 1.76 9.77 -2.95
C LYS A 85 1.82 11.25 -2.57
N VAL A 86 3.00 11.87 -2.63
CA VAL A 86 3.15 13.31 -2.32
C VAL A 86 2.35 14.17 -3.28
N LEU A 87 2.32 13.81 -4.58
CA LEU A 87 1.51 14.53 -5.57
C LEU A 87 0.01 14.37 -5.31
N ALA A 88 -0.45 13.15 -5.03
CA ALA A 88 -1.87 12.89 -4.72
C ALA A 88 -2.34 13.59 -3.44
N GLU A 89 -1.46 13.71 -2.43
CA GLU A 89 -1.76 14.43 -1.20
C GLU A 89 -1.92 15.94 -1.46
N LYS A 90 -1.06 16.51 -2.31
CA LYS A 90 -1.17 17.91 -2.74
C LYS A 90 -2.46 18.18 -3.52
N GLU A 91 -2.81 17.32 -4.47
CA GLU A 91 -4.07 17.46 -5.24
C GLU A 91 -5.29 17.35 -4.33
N LYS A 92 -5.25 16.48 -3.32
CA LYS A 92 -6.31 16.35 -2.33
C LYS A 92 -6.47 17.62 -1.50
N GLU A 93 -5.37 18.22 -1.04
CA GLU A 93 -5.38 19.49 -0.29
C GLU A 93 -5.99 20.63 -1.11
N GLU A 94 -5.61 20.75 -2.39
CA GLU A 94 -6.17 21.77 -3.30
C GLU A 94 -7.68 21.54 -3.55
N ALA A 95 -8.11 20.28 -3.72
CA ALA A 95 -9.51 19.93 -3.88
C ALA A 95 -10.34 20.19 -2.62
N GLU A 96 -9.78 19.94 -1.44
CA GLU A 96 -10.42 20.21 -0.15
C GLU A 96 -10.63 21.71 0.05
N LYS A 97 -9.61 22.53 -0.23
CA LYS A 97 -9.73 23.99 -0.21
C LYS A 97 -10.79 24.51 -1.17
N ALA A 98 -10.84 24.02 -2.41
CA ALA A 98 -11.86 24.42 -3.37
C ALA A 98 -13.28 24.06 -2.91
N LYS A 99 -13.43 22.93 -2.21
CA LYS A 99 -14.71 22.53 -1.60
C LYS A 99 -15.13 23.48 -0.48
N GLU A 100 -14.22 23.84 0.41
CA GLU A 100 -14.49 24.80 1.50
C GLU A 100 -14.90 26.18 0.95
N GLU A 101 -14.20 26.68 -0.07
CA GLU A 101 -14.55 27.95 -0.74
C GLU A 101 -15.95 27.88 -1.38
N ALA A 102 -16.30 26.77 -2.04
CA ALA A 102 -17.61 26.58 -2.64
C ALA A 102 -18.73 26.47 -1.58
N GLU A 103 -18.46 25.79 -0.46
CA GLU A 103 -19.40 25.65 0.65
C GLU A 103 -19.66 27.00 1.33
N GLN A 104 -18.61 27.78 1.58
CA GLN A 104 -18.72 29.12 2.15
C GLN A 104 -19.50 30.05 1.21
N HIS A 105 -19.19 30.04 -0.09
CA HIS A 105 -19.93 30.84 -1.08
C HIS A 105 -21.41 30.44 -1.12
N GLY A 106 -21.71 29.14 -1.08
CA GLY A 106 -23.09 28.64 -1.02
C GLY A 106 -23.83 29.12 0.24
N TYR A 107 -23.16 29.14 1.39
CA TYR A 107 -23.71 29.68 2.63
C TYR A 107 -24.02 31.17 2.52
N ASP A 108 -23.07 31.97 2.01
CA ASP A 108 -23.24 33.42 1.89
C ASP A 108 -24.39 33.78 0.94
N VAL A 109 -24.52 33.09 -0.19
CA VAL A 109 -25.65 33.25 -1.12
C VAL A 109 -26.97 32.91 -0.42
N GLY A 110 -27.03 31.77 0.29
CA GLY A 110 -28.24 31.36 1.00
C GLY A 110 -28.66 32.34 2.11
N VAL A 111 -27.70 32.96 2.79
CA VAL A 111 -27.95 34.02 3.78
C VAL A 111 -28.56 35.25 3.11
N VAL A 112 -28.00 35.72 1.99
CA VAL A 112 -28.51 36.89 1.27
C VAL A 112 -29.91 36.63 0.71
N GLU A 113 -30.14 35.46 0.10
CA GLU A 113 -31.45 35.07 -0.42
C GLU A 113 -32.51 35.01 0.69
N THR A 114 -32.17 34.41 1.84
CA THR A 114 -33.08 34.33 3.00
C THR A 114 -33.35 35.71 3.60
N GLU A 115 -32.33 36.56 3.70
CA GLU A 115 -32.47 37.93 4.18
C GLU A 115 -33.37 38.75 3.24
N GLU A 116 -33.17 38.64 1.93
CA GLU A 116 -33.99 39.32 0.93
C GLU A 116 -35.45 38.83 0.97
N ALA A 117 -35.66 37.51 1.06
CA ALA A 117 -36.99 36.91 1.20
C ALA A 117 -37.70 37.42 2.46
N LEU A 118 -37.05 37.38 3.62
CA LEU A 118 -37.61 37.90 4.88
C LEU A 118 -37.89 39.40 4.80
N ARG A 119 -37.00 40.18 4.18
CA ARG A 119 -37.16 41.62 3.99
C ARG A 119 -38.38 41.96 3.12
N ALA A 120 -38.73 41.10 2.15
CA ALA A 120 -39.93 41.24 1.33
C ALA A 120 -41.20 40.75 2.04
N GLU A 121 -41.13 39.60 2.71
CA GLU A 121 -42.27 38.95 3.36
C GLU A 121 -42.74 39.65 4.63
N VAL A 122 -41.82 40.10 5.49
CA VAL A 122 -42.18 40.70 6.79
C VAL A 122 -43.11 41.91 6.63
N PRO A 123 -42.82 42.91 5.78
CA PRO A 123 -43.75 44.02 5.55
C PRO A 123 -45.09 43.58 4.98
N ALA A 124 -45.13 42.53 4.14
CA ALA A 124 -46.36 42.01 3.58
C ALA A 124 -47.25 41.40 4.66
N VAL A 125 -46.69 40.53 5.50
CA VAL A 125 -47.41 39.93 6.64
C VAL A 125 -47.89 41.01 7.61
N CYS A 126 -47.05 41.99 7.96
CA CYS A 126 -47.44 43.10 8.82
C CYS A 126 -48.61 43.89 8.24
N ARG A 127 -48.58 44.23 6.94
CA ARG A 127 -49.68 44.97 6.29
C ARG A 127 -50.99 44.21 6.36
N THR A 128 -50.96 42.90 6.11
CA THR A 128 -52.13 42.02 6.20
C THR A 128 -52.68 42.01 7.63
N TYR A 129 -51.81 41.85 8.63
CA TYR A 129 -52.21 41.87 10.04
C TYR A 129 -52.86 43.19 10.45
N TYR A 130 -52.24 44.34 10.14
CA TYR A 130 -52.81 45.66 10.46
C TYR A 130 -54.16 45.87 9.77
N ALA A 131 -54.31 45.45 8.52
CA ALA A 131 -55.59 45.55 7.81
C ALA A 131 -56.69 44.76 8.53
N LEU A 132 -56.41 43.52 8.94
CA LEU A 132 -57.36 42.69 9.70
C LEU A 132 -57.74 43.30 11.05
N VAL A 133 -56.77 43.84 11.80
CA VAL A 133 -57.02 44.46 13.11
C VAL A 133 -57.87 45.73 12.99
N TRP A 134 -57.60 46.55 11.97
CA TRP A 134 -58.39 47.77 11.74
C TRP A 134 -59.81 47.46 11.28
N ASP A 135 -59.98 46.49 10.39
CA ASP A 135 -61.30 46.01 9.94
C ASP A 135 -62.17 45.60 11.14
N GLU A 136 -61.62 44.77 12.02
CA GLU A 136 -62.27 44.33 13.24
C GLU A 136 -62.61 45.49 14.20
N ALA A 137 -61.67 46.42 14.41
CA ALA A 137 -61.89 47.57 15.27
C ALA A 137 -63.02 48.50 14.75
N PHE A 138 -63.09 48.75 13.44
CA PHE A 138 -64.16 49.54 12.86
C PHE A 138 -65.53 48.85 12.94
N ASN A 139 -65.55 47.52 12.73
CA ASN A 139 -66.75 46.71 12.89
C ASN A 139 -67.31 46.80 14.32
N GLN A 140 -66.46 46.79 15.35
CA GLN A 140 -66.91 46.90 16.76
C GLN A 140 -67.50 48.27 17.11
N VAL A 141 -67.06 49.35 16.46
CA VAL A 141 -67.55 50.72 16.72
C VAL A 141 -68.78 51.06 15.86
N GLY A 142 -69.22 50.15 14.98
CA GLY A 142 -70.39 50.35 14.12
C GLY A 142 -70.14 51.38 13.01
N VAL A 143 -68.88 51.57 12.58
CA VAL A 143 -68.55 52.49 11.49
C VAL A 143 -68.98 51.85 10.17
N GLU A 144 -69.95 52.47 9.50
CA GLU A 144 -70.49 51.94 8.24
C GLU A 144 -69.40 51.77 7.17
N PRO A 145 -69.35 50.65 6.43
CA PRO A 145 -68.29 50.35 5.45
C PRO A 145 -68.11 51.39 4.34
N SER A 146 -69.11 52.24 4.12
CA SER A 146 -69.12 53.34 3.15
C SER A 146 -68.42 54.61 3.66
N SER A 147 -68.07 54.67 4.95
CA SER A 147 -67.44 55.83 5.57
C SER A 147 -66.09 56.13 4.94
N MET A 148 -65.73 57.42 4.83
CA MET A 148 -64.40 57.82 4.37
C MET A 148 -63.27 57.29 5.25
N LEU A 149 -63.57 56.91 6.50
CA LEU A 149 -62.64 56.25 7.40
C LEU A 149 -62.22 54.86 6.94
N TRP A 150 -63.02 54.18 6.10
CA TRP A 150 -62.71 52.88 5.50
C TRP A 150 -61.83 52.94 4.25
N LYS A 151 -61.58 54.14 3.70
CA LYS A 151 -60.72 54.27 2.53
C LYS A 151 -59.30 53.83 2.92
N ALA A 152 -58.70 52.91 2.17
CA ALA A 152 -57.35 52.35 2.40
C ALA A 152 -56.22 53.39 2.61
N LYS A 153 -56.47 54.66 2.29
CA LYS A 153 -55.58 55.81 2.52
C LYS A 153 -55.61 56.36 3.95
N SER A 154 -56.60 55.98 4.77
CA SER A 154 -56.75 56.42 6.17
C SER A 154 -56.00 55.52 7.17
N VAL A 155 -55.76 54.25 6.81
CA VAL A 155 -55.10 53.27 7.68
C VAL A 155 -53.64 53.67 7.86
N TYR A 156 -53.29 54.04 9.08
CA TYR A 156 -51.92 54.44 9.41
C TYR A 156 -51.00 53.22 9.41
N TYR A 157 -50.04 53.22 8.49
CA TYR A 157 -48.93 52.27 8.46
C TYR A 157 -47.63 53.00 8.85
N PRO A 158 -46.84 52.45 9.80
CA PRO A 158 -45.48 52.91 10.06
C PRO A 158 -44.66 53.00 8.77
N SER A 159 -43.78 54.00 8.68
CA SER A 159 -43.02 54.33 7.46
C SER A 159 -42.25 53.14 6.87
N ALA A 160 -41.77 52.21 7.71
CA ALA A 160 -41.02 51.03 7.30
C ALA A 160 -41.85 49.99 6.52
N ILE A 161 -43.19 50.01 6.63
CA ILE A 161 -44.08 49.05 5.96
C ILE A 161 -45.04 49.68 4.96
N ARG A 162 -44.98 51.02 4.80
CA ARG A 162 -45.81 51.74 3.84
C ARG A 162 -45.51 51.19 2.44
N PRO A 163 -46.53 50.81 1.65
CA PRO A 163 -46.30 50.31 0.30
C PRO A 163 -45.54 51.37 -0.48
N SER A 164 -44.41 50.98 -1.10
CA SER A 164 -43.66 51.81 -2.01
C SER A 164 -44.61 52.29 -3.09
N SER A 165 -45.11 53.51 -2.93
CA SER A 165 -45.98 54.13 -3.92
C SER A 165 -45.07 54.35 -5.11
N SER A 166 -45.29 53.57 -6.17
CA SER A 166 -44.56 53.68 -7.44
C SER A 166 -44.60 55.14 -7.90
N SER A 167 -43.54 55.87 -7.58
CA SER A 167 -43.32 57.23 -8.01
C SER A 167 -42.72 57.15 -9.40
N SER A 168 -43.59 56.99 -10.39
CA SER A 168 -43.25 57.09 -11.82
C SER A 168 -42.79 58.53 -12.13
N SER A 169 -41.52 58.85 -11.91
CA SER A 169 -40.87 60.00 -12.52
C SER A 169 -40.11 59.56 -13.77
N LYS A 170 -40.73 59.81 -14.92
CA LYS A 170 -40.15 59.74 -16.25
C LYS A 170 -39.14 60.89 -16.42
N ALA A 171 -37.88 60.59 -16.74
CA ALA A 171 -36.91 61.57 -17.24
C ALA A 171 -35.97 60.88 -18.25
N ASP A 172 -36.29 61.07 -19.53
CA ASP A 172 -35.37 60.93 -20.66
C ASP A 172 -34.38 62.10 -20.65
N LEU A 173 -33.09 61.86 -20.90
CA LEU A 173 -32.26 62.63 -21.84
C LEU A 173 -30.95 61.88 -22.13
N ALA A 174 -30.57 61.92 -23.40
CA ALA A 174 -29.58 61.06 -24.05
C ALA A 174 -28.19 61.71 -24.21
N GLU A 175 -27.24 60.82 -24.54
CA GLU A 175 -26.12 60.98 -25.48
C GLU A 175 -24.77 61.55 -25.03
N GLY A 176 -23.70 60.78 -25.32
CA GLY A 176 -22.29 61.13 -25.21
C GLY A 176 -21.38 59.93 -25.47
N ALA A 177 -21.16 59.61 -26.75
CA ALA A 177 -20.34 58.51 -27.25
C ALA A 177 -18.82 58.76 -27.14
N VAL A 178 -18.00 57.69 -26.94
CA VAL A 178 -16.69 57.46 -27.61
C VAL A 178 -16.35 55.94 -27.63
N LYS A 179 -16.25 55.39 -28.86
CA LYS A 179 -15.36 54.34 -29.46
C LYS A 179 -14.21 53.81 -28.57
N SER A 180 -13.60 52.62 -28.65
CA SER A 180 -13.25 51.59 -29.68
C SER A 180 -12.29 50.64 -28.91
N GLY A 181 -12.03 49.35 -29.17
CA GLY A 181 -12.30 48.42 -30.25
C GLY A 181 -12.09 46.97 -29.74
N ASP A 182 -12.68 45.98 -30.42
CA ASP A 182 -12.02 45.04 -31.35
C ASP A 182 -11.16 43.97 -30.62
N THR A 183 -11.49 42.68 -30.61
CA THR A 183 -11.45 41.79 -31.78
C THR A 183 -11.98 40.37 -31.45
N ASN A 184 -12.73 39.79 -32.39
CA ASN A 184 -12.66 38.42 -32.97
C ASN A 184 -12.35 37.19 -32.07
N LYS A 185 -12.91 35.98 -32.26
CA LYS A 185 -13.50 35.33 -33.44
C LYS A 185 -14.29 34.07 -33.02
N GLU A 186 -15.47 33.90 -33.60
CA GLU A 186 -16.08 32.70 -34.20
C GLU A 186 -15.30 31.36 -34.12
N THR A 187 -16.01 30.26 -33.83
CA THR A 187 -16.27 29.16 -34.79
C THR A 187 -17.11 28.06 -34.12
N SER A 188 -18.31 27.83 -34.68
CA SER A 188 -19.18 26.69 -34.45
C SER A 188 -18.62 25.40 -35.07
N GLN A 189 -18.91 24.24 -34.47
CA GLN A 189 -19.07 22.91 -35.11
C GLN A 189 -19.56 21.96 -34.00
N ASP A 190 -20.83 21.57 -33.95
CA ASP A 190 -21.47 20.46 -34.69
C ASP A 190 -20.60 19.20 -34.84
N ALA A 191 -20.89 18.16 -34.05
CA ALA A 191 -20.67 16.76 -34.40
C ALA A 191 -21.36 15.80 -33.40
N SER A 192 -22.43 15.21 -33.92
CA SER A 192 -23.07 13.92 -33.60
C SER A 192 -22.14 12.75 -33.15
N LEU A 193 -22.69 11.93 -32.20
CA LEU A 193 -22.43 10.48 -31.89
C LEU A 193 -21.14 10.09 -31.12
N PRO A 194 -21.05 8.86 -30.53
CA PRO A 194 -22.06 7.94 -29.99
C PRO A 194 -21.80 7.48 -28.53
N LEU A 195 -22.83 6.86 -27.96
CA LEU A 195 -22.77 6.02 -26.76
C LEU A 195 -21.88 4.78 -27.01
N VAL A 196 -20.74 4.66 -26.35
CA VAL A 196 -19.92 3.43 -26.32
C VAL A 196 -19.48 3.13 -24.89
N ALA A 197 -19.97 1.99 -24.39
CA ALA A 197 -19.45 1.33 -23.19
C ALA A 197 -18.10 0.65 -23.48
N PRO A 198 -17.22 0.57 -22.46
CA PRO A 198 -16.69 -0.73 -22.03
C PRO A 198 -16.73 -0.83 -20.50
N LYS A 199 -17.37 -1.84 -19.89
CA LYS A 199 -16.84 -3.20 -19.68
C LYS A 199 -15.40 -3.18 -19.15
N GLU A 200 -15.21 -3.43 -17.86
CA GLU A 200 -14.63 -4.66 -17.31
C GLU A 200 -14.15 -4.47 -15.87
N ALA A 201 -14.39 -5.50 -15.08
CA ALA A 201 -14.12 -5.58 -13.66
C ALA A 201 -12.63 -5.41 -13.34
N PRO A 202 -12.27 -4.77 -12.21
CA PRO A 202 -10.96 -4.96 -11.64
C PRO A 202 -10.93 -6.32 -10.95
N GLN A 203 -10.16 -7.22 -11.54
CA GLN A 203 -9.73 -8.48 -10.97
C GLN A 203 -9.11 -8.20 -9.59
N ASN A 204 -9.80 -8.68 -8.57
CA ASN A 204 -9.37 -8.76 -7.19
C ASN A 204 -8.07 -9.56 -7.06
N VAL A 205 -6.93 -8.88 -7.14
CA VAL A 205 -5.67 -9.41 -6.61
C VAL A 205 -5.78 -9.37 -5.08
N GLU A 206 -6.29 -10.46 -4.53
CA GLU A 206 -6.30 -10.76 -3.11
C GLU A 206 -4.85 -10.81 -2.61
N LEU A 207 -4.35 -9.65 -2.15
CA LEU A 207 -3.07 -9.55 -1.48
C LEU A 207 -3.23 -10.22 -0.11
N VAL A 208 -3.09 -11.54 -0.09
CA VAL A 208 -2.95 -12.33 1.14
C VAL A 208 -1.63 -11.93 1.77
N LEU A 209 -1.68 -10.86 2.59
CA LEU A 209 -0.71 -10.54 3.61
C LEU A 209 -0.79 -11.68 4.64
N ALA A 210 -0.11 -12.78 4.33
CA ALA A 210 0.19 -13.81 5.31
C ALA A 210 1.06 -13.15 6.39
N THR A 211 0.40 -12.77 7.47
CA THR A 211 0.99 -12.38 8.75
C THR A 211 2.00 -13.44 9.14
N PHE A 212 3.29 -13.14 8.92
CA PHE A 212 4.37 -13.90 9.52
C PHE A 212 4.23 -13.74 11.03
N LEU A 213 3.65 -14.76 11.68
CA LEU A 213 3.74 -14.94 13.11
C LEU A 213 5.22 -15.10 13.45
N VAL A 214 5.81 -14.00 13.92
CA VAL A 214 7.09 -13.98 14.61
C VAL A 214 6.91 -14.85 15.86
N PRO A 215 7.64 -15.97 16.03
CA PRO A 215 7.59 -16.71 17.27
C PRO A 215 8.16 -15.84 18.40
N PRO A 216 7.55 -15.84 19.60
CA PRO A 216 8.05 -15.08 20.73
C PRO A 216 9.45 -15.59 21.10
N LYS A 217 10.38 -14.64 21.24
CA LYS A 217 11.67 -14.87 21.89
C LYS A 217 11.40 -15.17 23.36
N ASP A 218 11.66 -16.41 23.76
CA ASP A 218 11.84 -16.75 25.16
C ASP A 218 13.17 -16.18 25.66
N ASP A 219 13.10 -15.33 26.67
CA ASP A 219 14.26 -14.86 27.43
C ASP A 219 14.79 -15.99 28.33
N PRO A 220 16.10 -16.31 28.30
CA PRO A 220 16.68 -17.21 29.28
C PRO A 220 17.06 -16.43 30.54
N LYS A 221 16.14 -16.40 31.52
CA LYS A 221 16.45 -15.97 32.88
C LYS A 221 17.10 -17.13 33.63
N GLY A 222 18.36 -16.93 33.99
CA GLY A 222 19.23 -17.96 34.54
C GLY A 222 18.79 -18.57 35.87
N LYS A 223 19.22 -19.81 36.08
CA LYS A 223 19.61 -20.35 37.38
C LYS A 223 20.76 -21.33 37.18
N ALA A 224 21.77 -21.15 38.03
CA ALA A 224 22.97 -21.95 38.12
C ALA A 224 22.63 -23.42 38.45
N GLN A 225 23.35 -24.35 37.81
CA GLN A 225 23.68 -25.62 38.43
C GLN A 225 25.03 -26.12 37.89
N MET A 226 25.94 -26.35 38.83
CA MET A 226 27.26 -26.91 38.60
C MET A 226 27.20 -28.41 38.31
N SER A 227 28.26 -28.86 37.64
CA SER A 227 28.87 -30.20 37.63
C SER A 227 28.44 -31.17 36.52
N THR A 228 29.43 -31.54 35.71
CA THR A 228 30.00 -32.89 35.59
C THR A 228 30.35 -33.25 34.14
N THR A 229 31.64 -33.50 33.93
CA THR A 229 32.29 -34.17 32.79
C THR A 229 31.68 -35.53 32.43
N ALA A 230 31.44 -35.80 31.14
CA ALA A 230 31.85 -37.02 30.41
C ALA A 230 31.27 -37.07 28.99
N SER A 231 32.09 -37.56 28.06
CA SER A 231 31.75 -37.97 26.68
C SER A 231 30.52 -38.86 26.58
N THR A 232 29.72 -38.73 25.52
CA THR A 232 29.30 -39.90 24.71
C THR A 232 28.62 -39.48 23.40
N THR A 233 28.94 -40.23 22.34
CA THR A 233 28.41 -40.14 20.98
C THR A 233 27.17 -41.02 20.84
N GLN A 234 26.03 -40.50 20.34
CA GLN A 234 25.04 -41.31 19.61
C GLN A 234 24.04 -40.44 18.78
N PRO A 235 23.52 -40.96 17.64
CA PRO A 235 22.69 -40.22 16.69
C PRO A 235 21.19 -40.33 16.99
N PRO A 236 20.34 -39.38 16.52
CA PRO A 236 18.90 -39.43 16.81
C PRO A 236 18.16 -40.44 15.93
N LYS A 237 17.31 -41.25 16.59
CA LYS A 237 16.31 -42.14 16.00
C LYS A 237 15.01 -41.37 15.71
N ASN A 238 14.39 -41.71 14.58
CA ASN A 238 13.06 -41.29 14.11
C ASN A 238 11.98 -41.15 15.22
N PRO A 239 11.09 -40.15 15.13
CA PRO A 239 9.81 -40.18 15.82
C PRO A 239 8.69 -40.76 14.94
N LYS A 240 8.03 -41.79 15.46
CA LYS A 240 6.75 -42.33 14.98
C LYS A 240 5.59 -41.49 15.53
N ASP A 241 4.63 -41.21 14.66
CA ASP A 241 3.18 -41.12 14.91
C ASP A 241 2.68 -40.46 16.21
N ASN A 242 2.57 -39.13 16.20
CA ASN A 242 1.72 -38.41 17.16
C ASN A 242 0.30 -38.25 16.59
N LYS A 243 -0.60 -39.15 17.01
CA LYS A 243 -2.05 -39.07 16.78
C LYS A 243 -2.68 -38.12 17.80
N LEU A 244 -2.96 -36.88 17.40
CA LEU A 244 -3.72 -35.92 18.21
C LEU A 244 -5.22 -36.27 18.18
N VAL A 245 -5.78 -36.54 19.36
CA VAL A 245 -7.22 -36.66 19.59
C VAL A 245 -7.72 -35.29 20.07
N ILE A 246 -8.44 -34.58 19.21
CA ILE A 246 -9.14 -33.33 19.58
C ILE A 246 -10.45 -33.73 20.25
N LYS A 247 -10.66 -33.26 21.47
CA LYS A 247 -11.89 -33.43 22.24
C LYS A 247 -12.54 -32.05 22.37
N MET A 248 -13.64 -31.82 21.65
CA MET A 248 -14.47 -30.62 21.81
C MET A 248 -15.30 -30.75 23.10
N LYS A 249 -15.38 -29.64 23.84
CA LYS A 249 -16.37 -29.38 24.89
C LYS A 249 -17.47 -28.52 24.29
#